data_AF-A0A9Q0MJ03-F1
#
_entry.id   AF-A0A9Q0MJ03-F1
#
_cell.length_a   1.000
_cell.length_b   1.000
_cell.length_c   1.000
_cell.angle_alpha   90.00
_cell.angle_beta   90.00
_cell.angle_gamma   90.00
#
_symmetry.space_group_name_H-M   'P 1'
#
loop_
_entity.id
_entity.type
_entity.pdbx_description
1 polymer ?
#
loop_
_entity_poly.entity_id
_entity_poly.type
_entity_poly.pdbx_seq_one_letter_code
_entity_poly.pdbx_strand_id
1 'polypeptide(L)'
;MNVAAVQEERGPRKQKKLREVKYDPQEDLLAATTVYNQVTQPIEGLQHQILAQILITCIKQARNNEHFRHFAKTQQNVILKNVWSECFVLRASHWSIDIGSIVDKCEDSNFKYVMNNTKCLKADLIEVSLLETLVLSRKEYALTIDLAKQLETISDSALLALGHYTIQQLHWIQLRGSFLVRGMHTSIT
;
A
#
# COMPACT_ATOMS: atom_id res chain seq x y z
N MET A 1 -55.60 -59.38 -22.32
CA MET A 1 -54.49 -60.32 -22.56
C MET A 1 -53.23 -59.48 -22.65
N ASN A 2 -52.26 -59.72 -21.77
CA ASN A 2 -51.01 -58.95 -21.65
C ASN A 2 -50.09 -59.17 -22.87
N VAL A 3 -49.18 -58.22 -23.11
CA VAL A 3 -47.69 -58.36 -22.99
C VAL A 3 -46.98 -57.40 -23.97
N ALA A 4 -46.16 -56.50 -23.40
CA ALA A 4 -44.84 -55.95 -23.79
C ALA A 4 -44.44 -55.81 -25.30
N ALA A 5 -43.60 -54.88 -25.75
CA ALA A 5 -42.35 -54.40 -25.14
C ALA A 5 -41.73 -53.18 -25.89
N VAL A 6 -41.00 -52.32 -25.14
CA VAL A 6 -39.68 -51.67 -25.45
C VAL A 6 -39.64 -50.53 -26.51
N GLN A 7 -39.54 -49.26 -26.06
CA GLN A 7 -38.37 -48.32 -26.08
C GLN A 7 -37.97 -47.80 -27.49
N GLU A 8 -37.59 -46.55 -27.76
CA GLU A 8 -37.01 -45.48 -26.94
C GLU A 8 -36.96 -44.15 -27.73
N GLU A 9 -36.85 -43.04 -26.98
CA GLU A 9 -36.10 -41.82 -27.32
C GLU A 9 -36.56 -40.90 -28.49
N ARG A 10 -37.12 -39.74 -28.11
CA ARG A 10 -36.41 -38.44 -28.17
C ARG A 10 -37.24 -37.36 -27.50
N GLY A 11 -36.76 -36.88 -26.36
CA GLY A 11 -37.47 -35.97 -25.47
C GLY A 11 -37.61 -34.52 -25.99
N PRO A 12 -38.52 -33.72 -25.38
CA PRO A 12 -38.81 -32.35 -25.81
C PRO A 12 -37.76 -31.34 -25.31
N ARG A 13 -37.22 -30.52 -26.21
CA ARG A 13 -36.32 -29.40 -25.87
C ARG A 13 -37.10 -28.30 -25.13
N LYS A 14 -36.81 -28.09 -23.84
CA LYS A 14 -37.32 -26.96 -23.04
C LYS A 14 -36.43 -25.72 -23.23
N GLN A 15 -37.05 -24.61 -23.60
CA GLN A 15 -36.41 -23.30 -23.75
C GLN A 15 -36.00 -22.72 -22.38
N LYS A 16 -34.78 -22.17 -22.29
CA LYS A 16 -34.20 -21.56 -21.09
C LYS A 16 -34.64 -20.09 -21.00
N LYS A 17 -35.42 -19.73 -19.98
CA LYS A 17 -35.79 -18.33 -19.68
C LYS A 17 -34.55 -17.55 -19.25
N LEU A 18 -34.28 -16.44 -19.93
CA LEU A 18 -33.29 -15.43 -19.57
C LEU A 18 -33.75 -14.75 -18.28
N ARG A 19 -33.01 -14.88 -17.17
CA ARG A 19 -33.23 -14.10 -15.95
C ARG A 19 -32.42 -12.81 -16.07
N GLU A 20 -33.09 -11.67 -15.98
CA GLU A 20 -32.45 -10.38 -15.77
C GLU A 20 -31.72 -10.41 -14.41
N VAL A 21 -30.41 -10.22 -14.45
CA VAL A 21 -29.57 -10.06 -13.26
C VAL A 21 -29.58 -8.58 -12.90
N LYS A 22 -30.27 -8.22 -11.81
CA LYS A 22 -30.06 -6.92 -11.15
C LYS A 22 -28.66 -6.93 -10.55
N TYR A 23 -27.80 -6.04 -11.02
CA TYR A 23 -26.47 -5.82 -10.46
C TYR A 23 -26.63 -5.01 -9.18
N ASP A 24 -26.40 -5.64 -8.03
CA ASP A 24 -26.32 -4.98 -6.73
C ASP A 24 -24.83 -4.92 -6.30
N PRO A 25 -24.17 -3.76 -6.31
CA PRO A 25 -22.73 -3.64 -6.03
C PRO A 25 -22.31 -4.02 -4.60
N GLN A 26 -23.25 -4.36 -3.73
CA GLN A 26 -23.02 -4.58 -2.30
C GLN A 26 -22.72 -6.05 -1.94
N GLU A 27 -23.14 -7.03 -2.76
CA GLU A 27 -22.86 -8.46 -2.51
C GLU A 27 -21.41 -8.84 -2.86
N ASP A 28 -20.78 -8.19 -3.84
CA ASP A 28 -19.38 -8.49 -4.23
C ASP A 28 -18.37 -8.09 -3.15
N LEU A 29 -18.64 -7.03 -2.36
CA LEU A 29 -17.76 -6.66 -1.23
C LEU A 29 -17.85 -7.67 -0.08
N LEU A 30 -19.02 -8.27 0.15
CA LEU A 30 -19.23 -9.27 1.19
C LEU A 30 -18.72 -10.65 0.76
N ALA A 31 -18.84 -11.00 -0.53
CA ALA A 31 -18.24 -12.20 -1.11
C ALA A 31 -16.70 -12.12 -1.08
N ALA A 32 -16.13 -10.96 -1.41
CA ALA A 32 -14.70 -10.72 -1.25
C ALA A 32 -14.23 -10.85 0.21
N THR A 33 -15.10 -10.56 1.19
CA THR A 33 -14.79 -10.71 2.62
C THR A 33 -14.91 -12.17 3.08
N THR A 34 -15.78 -12.98 2.46
CA THR A 34 -16.09 -14.35 2.91
C THR A 34 -15.09 -15.39 2.41
N VAL A 35 -14.45 -15.18 1.25
CA VAL A 35 -13.46 -16.12 0.68
C VAL A 35 -12.15 -16.16 1.49
N TYR A 36 -11.82 -15.14 2.28
CA TYR A 36 -10.60 -15.11 3.10
C TYR A 36 -10.67 -15.94 4.39
N ASN A 37 -11.82 -16.51 4.75
CA ASN A 37 -12.00 -17.20 6.04
C ASN A 37 -11.87 -18.73 5.99
N GLN A 38 -11.36 -19.31 4.90
CA GLN A 38 -11.16 -20.77 4.82
C GLN A 38 -9.81 -21.16 4.22
N VAL A 39 -8.70 -20.95 4.94
CA VAL A 39 -7.53 -21.84 4.88
C VAL A 39 -6.84 -21.85 6.24
N THR A 40 -6.92 -22.97 6.94
CA THR A 40 -6.20 -23.23 8.19
C THR A 40 -4.76 -23.63 7.89
N GLN A 41 -3.83 -22.68 7.98
CA GLN A 41 -2.42 -22.88 8.34
C GLN A 41 -2.11 -21.83 9.42
N PRO A 42 -1.94 -22.19 10.71
CA PRO A 42 -2.16 -21.22 11.80
C PRO A 42 -1.12 -20.09 11.89
N ILE A 43 0.04 -20.23 11.24
CA ILE A 43 1.18 -19.29 11.37
C ILE A 43 1.57 -18.67 10.02
N GLU A 44 1.41 -19.40 8.91
CA GLU A 44 1.63 -18.85 7.56
C GLU A 44 0.48 -17.93 7.15
N GLY A 45 -0.77 -18.28 7.51
CA GLY A 45 -1.93 -17.42 7.24
C GLY A 45 -1.83 -16.07 7.94
N LEU A 46 -1.32 -16.04 9.18
CA LEU A 46 -1.19 -14.82 9.96
C LEU A 46 -0.19 -13.83 9.33
N GLN A 47 0.94 -14.31 8.81
CA GLN A 47 1.94 -13.46 8.14
C GLN A 47 1.36 -12.79 6.90
N HIS A 48 0.68 -13.57 6.07
CA HIS A 48 -0.02 -13.06 4.90
C HIS A 48 -1.11 -12.05 5.27
N GLN A 49 -1.87 -12.31 6.34
CA GLN A 49 -2.88 -11.38 6.86
C GLN A 49 -2.27 -10.06 7.33
N ILE A 50 -1.13 -10.08 8.03
CA ILE A 50 -0.43 -8.87 8.47
C ILE A 50 0.04 -8.06 7.26
N LEU A 51 0.71 -8.70 6.28
CA LEU A 51 1.18 -8.02 5.08
C LEU A 51 0.01 -7.46 4.24
N ALA A 52 -1.08 -8.22 4.10
CA ALA A 52 -2.29 -7.76 3.44
C ALA A 52 -2.91 -6.56 4.16
N GLN A 53 -2.95 -6.58 5.50
CA GLN A 53 -3.47 -5.47 6.29
C GLN A 53 -2.60 -4.22 6.16
N ILE A 54 -1.26 -4.36 6.14
CA ILE A 54 -0.32 -3.26 5.88
C ILE A 54 -0.58 -2.69 4.49
N LEU A 55 -0.72 -3.54 3.47
CA LEU A 55 -1.01 -3.10 2.10
C LEU A 55 -2.33 -2.33 2.01
N ILE A 56 -3.42 -2.87 2.58
CA ILE A 56 -4.72 -2.18 2.59
C ILE A 56 -4.61 -0.82 3.29
N THR A 57 -3.90 -0.78 4.42
CA THR A 57 -3.69 0.47 5.18
C THR A 57 -2.88 1.47 4.36
N CYS A 58 -1.81 1.01 3.71
CA CYS A 58 -0.95 1.82 2.83
C CYS A 58 -1.77 2.42 1.68
N ILE A 59 -2.57 1.63 0.96
CA ILE A 59 -3.42 2.14 -0.13
C ILE A 59 -4.44 3.16 0.37
N LYS A 60 -5.07 2.90 1.52
CA LYS A 60 -6.02 3.85 2.13
C LYS A 60 -5.33 5.16 2.51
N GLN A 61 -4.13 5.11 3.07
CA GLN A 61 -3.35 6.27 3.45
C GLN A 61 -2.88 7.06 2.23
N ALA A 62 -2.35 6.39 1.21
CA ALA A 62 -1.95 7.02 -0.04
C ALA A 62 -3.11 7.79 -0.67
N ARG A 63 -4.33 7.22 -0.70
CA ARG A 63 -5.54 7.91 -1.20
C ARG A 63 -5.95 9.13 -0.37
N ASN A 64 -5.56 9.17 0.90
CA ASN A 64 -5.84 10.27 1.82
C ASN A 64 -4.67 11.25 1.95
N ASN A 65 -3.55 11.04 1.23
CA ASN A 65 -2.45 11.98 1.19
C ASN A 65 -2.96 13.37 0.76
N GLU A 66 -2.51 14.40 1.47
CA GLU A 66 -3.05 15.77 1.38
C GLU A 66 -3.07 16.28 -0.06
N HIS A 67 -1.99 16.09 -0.81
CA HIS A 67 -1.90 16.57 -2.18
C HIS A 67 -2.58 15.61 -3.15
N PHE A 68 -2.43 14.29 -2.94
CA PHE A 68 -2.91 13.26 -3.86
C PHE A 68 -4.44 13.11 -3.88
N ARG A 69 -5.11 13.33 -2.73
CA ARG A 69 -6.55 13.09 -2.59
C ARG A 69 -7.42 13.94 -3.53
N HIS A 70 -6.90 15.06 -4.02
CA HIS A 70 -7.61 16.03 -4.85
C HIS A 70 -7.71 15.59 -6.32
N PHE A 71 -6.89 14.63 -6.77
CA PHE A 71 -6.98 14.11 -8.12
C PHE A 71 -8.23 13.25 -8.34
N ALA A 72 -8.73 13.21 -9.57
CA ALA A 72 -9.82 12.31 -9.93
C ALA A 72 -9.44 10.83 -9.69
N LYS A 73 -10.43 9.99 -9.35
CA LYS A 73 -10.19 8.57 -9.02
C LYS A 73 -9.50 7.81 -10.15
N THR A 74 -9.78 8.14 -11.41
CA THR A 74 -9.09 7.56 -12.57
C THR A 74 -7.59 7.84 -12.53
N GLN A 75 -7.18 9.09 -12.29
CA GLN A 75 -5.77 9.46 -12.15
C GLN A 75 -5.12 8.80 -10.93
N GLN A 76 -5.82 8.81 -9.77
CA GLN A 76 -5.31 8.14 -8.55
C GLN A 76 -5.04 6.66 -8.80
N ASN A 77 -5.94 5.97 -9.51
CA ASN A 77 -5.80 4.54 -9.79
C ASN A 77 -4.63 4.25 -10.74
N VAL A 78 -4.40 5.11 -11.74
CA VAL A 78 -3.26 4.97 -12.65
C VAL A 78 -1.95 5.11 -11.89
N ILE A 79 -1.82 6.12 -11.03
CA ILE A 79 -0.62 6.29 -10.21
C ILE A 79 -0.43 5.08 -9.29
N LEU A 80 -1.45 4.74 -8.48
CA LEU A 80 -1.36 3.64 -7.52
C LEU A 80 -1.05 2.29 -8.17
N LYS A 81 -1.57 2.03 -9.38
CA LYS A 81 -1.26 0.79 -10.12
C LYS A 81 0.25 0.65 -10.38
N ASN A 82 0.97 1.76 -10.55
CA ASN A 82 2.40 1.75 -10.83
C ASN A 82 3.27 1.86 -9.56
N VAL A 83 2.81 2.59 -8.53
CA VAL A 83 3.66 2.93 -7.37
C VAL A 83 3.30 2.21 -6.07
N TRP A 84 2.26 1.37 -6.05
CA TRP A 84 1.79 0.73 -4.81
C TRP A 84 2.88 -0.08 -4.11
N SER A 85 3.78 -0.72 -4.86
CA SER A 85 4.85 -1.55 -4.30
C SER A 85 5.89 -0.69 -3.57
N GLU A 86 6.25 0.47 -4.13
CA GLU A 86 7.15 1.44 -3.51
C GLU A 86 6.53 2.03 -2.24
N CYS A 87 5.25 2.45 -2.31
CA CYS A 87 4.51 2.92 -1.13
C CYS A 87 4.42 1.83 -0.05
N PHE A 88 4.17 0.58 -0.47
CA PHE A 88 4.06 -0.55 0.43
C PHE A 88 5.37 -0.81 1.16
N VAL A 89 6.49 -0.90 0.44
CA VAL A 89 7.82 -1.11 1.04
C VAL A 89 8.15 0.03 2.01
N LEU A 90 7.95 1.28 1.60
CA LEU A 90 8.24 2.45 2.42
C LEU A 90 7.45 2.42 3.74
N ARG A 91 6.16 2.04 3.69
CA ARG A 91 5.30 1.94 4.88
C ARG A 91 5.60 0.72 5.73
N ALA A 92 5.87 -0.43 5.10
CA ALA A 92 6.18 -1.67 5.79
C ALA A 92 7.52 -1.60 6.53
N SER A 93 8.54 -0.98 5.95
CA SER A 93 9.86 -0.83 6.58
C SER A 93 9.84 0.09 7.80
N HIS A 94 8.88 1.02 7.87
CA HIS A 94 8.69 1.98 8.97
C HIS A 94 7.43 1.67 9.81
N TRP A 95 6.92 0.44 9.73
CA TRP A 95 5.76 0.03 10.51
C TRP A 95 6.06 0.05 12.00
N SER A 96 5.09 0.42 12.84
CA SER A 96 5.28 0.56 14.29
C SER A 96 5.60 -0.75 15.00
N ILE A 97 5.25 -1.88 14.39
CA ILE A 97 5.53 -3.23 14.89
C ILE A 97 6.62 -3.83 14.01
N ASP A 98 7.65 -4.42 14.63
CA ASP A 98 8.73 -5.06 13.87
C ASP A 98 8.21 -6.29 13.13
N ILE A 99 8.21 -6.19 11.80
CA ILE A 99 7.82 -7.26 10.88
C ILE A 99 9.04 -7.99 10.29
N GLY A 100 10.25 -7.76 10.81
CA GLY A 100 11.49 -8.37 10.29
C GLY A 100 11.39 -9.89 10.16
N SER A 101 10.90 -10.56 11.21
CA SER A 101 10.70 -12.02 11.20
C SER A 101 9.68 -12.53 10.17
N ILE A 102 8.77 -11.67 9.70
CA ILE A 102 7.81 -11.97 8.63
C ILE A 102 8.52 -11.83 7.28
N VAL A 103 9.27 -10.75 7.11
CA VAL A 103 10.05 -10.47 5.89
C VAL A 103 11.13 -11.54 5.66
N ASP A 104 11.79 -11.99 6.73
CA ASP A 104 12.84 -13.01 6.67
C ASP A 104 12.32 -14.38 6.17
N LYS A 105 11.02 -14.64 6.33
CA LYS A 105 10.36 -15.86 5.85
C LYS A 105 9.91 -15.78 4.39
N CYS A 106 9.88 -14.59 3.79
CA CYS A 106 9.61 -14.47 2.36
C CYS A 106 10.74 -15.16 1.56
N GLU A 107 10.44 -15.79 0.42
CA GLU A 107 11.49 -16.43 -0.39
C GLU A 107 12.21 -15.42 -1.30
N ASP A 108 11.58 -14.28 -1.59
CA ASP A 108 12.10 -13.25 -2.49
C ASP A 108 13.27 -12.47 -1.83
N SER A 109 14.48 -12.71 -2.34
CA SER A 109 15.71 -12.04 -1.90
C SER A 109 15.75 -10.56 -2.27
N ASN A 110 15.16 -10.17 -3.39
CA ASN A 110 15.09 -8.77 -3.81
C ASN A 110 14.15 -7.99 -2.90
N PHE A 111 12.99 -8.56 -2.56
CA PHE A 111 12.08 -7.96 -1.59
C PHE A 111 12.75 -7.73 -0.24
N LYS A 112 13.49 -8.73 0.29
CA LYS A 112 14.26 -8.58 1.53
C LYS A 112 15.32 -7.49 1.43
N TYR A 113 16.08 -7.48 0.34
CA TYR A 113 17.11 -6.48 0.11
C TYR A 113 16.54 -5.07 0.11
N VAL A 114 15.48 -4.83 -0.67
CA VAL A 114 14.82 -3.54 -0.75
C VAL A 114 14.25 -3.14 0.61
N MET A 115 13.53 -4.04 1.30
CA MET A 115 12.98 -3.77 2.63
C MET A 115 14.05 -3.36 3.64
N ASN A 116 15.17 -4.08 3.68
CA ASN A 116 16.26 -3.79 4.61
C ASN A 116 16.96 -2.46 4.27
N ASN A 117 17.20 -2.16 2.99
CA ASN A 117 17.76 -0.88 2.59
C ASN A 117 16.83 0.29 2.92
N THR A 118 15.52 0.13 2.68
CA THR A 118 14.55 1.18 3.04
C THR A 118 14.48 1.37 4.56
N LYS A 119 14.60 0.30 5.36
CA LYS A 119 14.69 0.39 6.84
C LYS A 119 15.95 1.12 7.30
N CYS A 120 17.06 0.99 6.57
CA CYS A 120 18.31 1.70 6.85
C CYS A 120 18.24 3.21 6.65
N LEU A 121 17.22 3.73 5.94
CA LEU A 121 17.00 5.18 5.84
C LEU A 121 16.76 5.82 7.21
N LYS A 122 16.25 5.05 8.18
CA LYS A 122 15.89 5.54 9.53
C LYS A 122 15.03 6.81 9.47
N ALA A 123 14.17 6.89 8.45
CA ALA A 123 13.36 8.05 8.20
C ALA A 123 12.31 8.20 9.30
N ASP A 124 12.13 9.40 9.81
CA ASP A 124 11.06 9.68 10.75
C ASP A 124 9.70 9.83 10.06
N LEU A 125 8.63 10.04 10.85
CA LEU A 125 7.27 10.13 10.32
C LEU A 125 7.08 11.27 9.29
N ILE A 126 7.81 12.38 9.44
CA ILE A 126 7.71 13.52 8.53
C ILE A 126 8.42 13.16 7.22
N GLU A 127 9.63 12.62 7.31
CA GLU A 127 10.40 12.17 6.14
C GLU A 127 9.66 11.09 5.37
N VAL A 128 9.10 10.09 6.04
CA VAL A 128 8.27 9.04 5.41
C VAL A 128 7.05 9.65 4.71
N SER A 129 6.38 10.63 5.31
CA SER A 129 5.22 11.31 4.69
C SER A 129 5.60 12.12 3.45
N LEU A 130 6.77 12.76 3.46
CA LEU A 130 7.29 13.52 2.32
C LEU A 130 7.76 12.58 1.20
N LEU A 131 8.47 11.51 1.54
CA LEU A 131 8.88 10.46 0.59
C LEU A 131 7.67 9.80 -0.07
N GLU A 132 6.60 9.52 0.69
CA GLU A 132 5.36 9.01 0.12
C GLU A 132 4.73 10.00 -0.87
N THR A 133 4.74 11.30 -0.53
CA THR A 133 4.26 12.34 -1.45
C THR A 133 5.06 12.32 -2.75
N LEU A 134 6.40 12.20 -2.68
CA LEU A 134 7.27 12.11 -3.85
C LEU A 134 6.97 10.90 -4.73
N VAL A 135 6.75 9.73 -4.12
CA VAL A 135 6.36 8.51 -4.85
C VAL A 135 5.01 8.69 -5.54
N LEU A 136 4.04 9.34 -4.89
CA LEU A 136 2.71 9.58 -5.46
C LEU A 136 2.69 10.70 -6.51
N SER A 137 3.64 11.62 -6.51
CA SER A 137 3.69 12.78 -7.40
C SER A 137 4.52 12.57 -8.67
N ARG A 138 4.72 11.32 -9.10
CA ARG A 138 5.48 10.94 -10.29
C ARG A 138 4.75 11.34 -11.58
N LYS A 139 5.26 12.35 -12.28
CA LYS A 139 4.63 12.96 -13.45
C LYS A 139 4.52 12.02 -14.66
N GLU A 140 5.36 10.99 -14.73
CA GLU A 140 5.32 9.94 -15.76
C GLU A 140 4.00 9.15 -15.79
N TYR A 141 3.22 9.19 -14.71
CA TYR A 141 1.92 8.51 -14.61
C TYR A 141 0.73 9.45 -14.79
N ALA A 142 0.96 10.69 -15.23
CA ALA A 142 -0.09 11.64 -15.52
C ALA A 142 -0.87 11.26 -16.79
N LEU A 143 -2.20 11.33 -16.73
CA LEU A 143 -3.06 11.12 -17.90
C LEU A 143 -3.08 12.31 -18.87
N THR A 144 -2.78 13.52 -18.37
CA THR A 144 -2.75 14.75 -19.17
C THR A 144 -1.53 15.59 -18.82
N ILE A 145 -1.15 16.49 -19.73
CA ILE A 145 -0.02 17.41 -19.55
C ILE A 145 -0.24 18.34 -18.36
N ASP A 146 -1.48 18.81 -18.12
CA ASP A 146 -1.78 19.68 -16.99
C ASP A 146 -1.65 18.95 -15.66
N LEU A 147 -2.09 17.69 -15.60
CA LEU A 147 -1.88 16.84 -14.42
C LEU A 147 -0.39 16.56 -14.20
N ALA A 148 0.39 16.36 -15.26
CA ALA A 148 1.84 16.19 -15.16
C ALA A 148 2.51 17.40 -14.52
N LYS A 149 2.14 18.62 -14.93
CA LYS A 149 2.63 19.87 -14.33
C LYS A 149 2.24 20.02 -12.86
N GLN A 150 1.01 19.63 -12.51
CA GLN A 150 0.55 19.66 -11.12
C GLN A 150 1.35 18.67 -10.24
N LEU A 151 1.54 17.44 -10.72
CA LEU A 151 2.35 16.42 -10.03
C LEU A 151 3.81 16.87 -9.88
N GLU A 152 4.39 17.47 -10.91
CA GLU A 152 5.73 18.06 -10.84
C GLU A 152 5.83 19.16 -9.78
N THR A 153 4.85 20.07 -9.74
CA THR A 153 4.80 21.14 -8.72
C THR A 153 4.71 20.58 -7.30
N ILE A 154 3.89 19.55 -7.10
CA ILE A 154 3.77 18.86 -5.81
C ILE A 154 5.10 18.18 -5.44
N SER A 155 5.73 17.52 -6.40
CA SER A 155 7.03 16.86 -6.22
C SER A 155 8.11 17.87 -5.80
N ASP A 156 8.21 18.99 -6.50
CA ASP A 156 9.19 20.04 -6.20
C ASP A 156 8.96 20.63 -4.81
N SER A 157 7.70 20.88 -4.44
CA SER A 157 7.35 21.34 -3.10
C SER A 157 7.72 20.33 -2.01
N ALA A 158 7.48 19.04 -2.25
CA ALA A 158 7.84 17.99 -1.30
C ALA A 158 9.37 17.83 -1.17
N LEU A 159 10.12 17.95 -2.26
CA LEU A 159 11.59 17.94 -2.25
C LEU A 159 12.14 19.13 -1.44
N LEU A 160 11.61 20.33 -1.67
CA LEU A 160 12.01 21.52 -0.91
C LEU A 160 11.69 21.36 0.58
N ALA A 161 10.48 20.90 0.91
CA ALA A 161 10.09 20.65 2.30
C ALA A 161 11.00 19.62 2.98
N LEU A 162 11.34 18.53 2.29
CA LEU A 162 12.25 17.51 2.80
C LEU A 162 13.65 18.08 3.02
N GLY A 163 14.19 18.84 2.06
CA GLY A 163 15.48 19.50 2.20
C GLY A 163 15.54 20.46 3.38
N HIS A 164 14.52 21.31 3.56
CA HIS A 164 14.42 22.20 4.71
C HIS A 164 14.35 21.43 6.04
N TYR A 165 13.54 20.38 6.09
CA TYR A 165 13.39 19.54 7.27
C TYR A 165 14.71 18.88 7.67
N THR A 166 15.41 18.27 6.73
CA THR A 166 16.70 17.59 6.98
C THR A 166 17.76 18.58 7.45
N ILE A 167 17.85 19.78 6.85
CA ILE A 167 18.79 20.83 7.29
C ILE A 167 18.47 21.29 8.72
N GLN A 168 17.19 21.44 9.05
CA GLN A 168 16.75 21.83 10.38
C GLN A 168 17.10 20.74 11.41
N GLN A 169 16.87 19.46 11.09
CA GLN A 169 17.21 18.34 11.96
C GLN A 169 18.72 18.28 12.26
N LEU A 170 19.57 18.48 11.25
CA LEU A 170 21.02 18.53 11.43
C LEU A 170 21.44 19.64 12.40
N HIS A 171 20.85 20.84 12.28
CA HIS A 171 21.07 21.95 13.21
C HIS A 171 20.69 21.58 14.66
N TRP A 172 19.54 20.94 14.86
CA TRP A 172 19.12 20.52 16.20
C TRP A 172 20.06 19.49 16.82
N ILE A 173 20.56 18.54 16.02
CA ILE A 173 21.52 17.53 16.49
C ILE A 173 22.85 18.21 16.90
N GLN A 174 23.34 19.15 16.09
CA GLN A 174 24.57 19.89 16.39
C GLN A 174 24.42 20.73 17.67
N LEU A 175 23.29 21.43 17.83
CA LEU A 175 23.00 22.19 19.04
C LEU A 175 22.91 21.29 20.26
N ARG A 176 22.17 20.17 20.20
CA ARG A 176 22.11 19.19 21.31
C ARG A 176 23.47 18.62 21.66
N GLY A 177 24.31 18.29 20.67
CA GLY A 177 25.68 17.85 20.91
C GLY A 177 26.49 18.91 21.66
N SER A 178 26.39 20.19 21.26
CA SER A 178 27.09 21.29 21.92
C SER A 178 26.60 21.55 23.36
N PHE A 179 25.31 21.35 23.64
CA PHE A 179 24.75 21.45 24.99
C PHE A 179 25.15 20.27 25.89
N LEU A 180 25.20 19.05 25.36
CA LEU A 180 25.67 17.87 26.11
C LEU A 180 27.16 17.99 26.47
N VAL A 181 28.00 18.45 25.54
CA VAL A 181 29.43 18.68 25.80
C VAL A 181 29.63 19.80 26.84
N ARG A 182 28.86 20.88 26.78
CA ARG A 182 28.95 21.97 27.77
C ARG A 182 28.37 21.62 29.15
N GLY A 183 27.34 20.78 29.21
CA GLY A 183 26.74 20.33 30.48
C GLY A 183 27.62 19.36 31.28
N MET A 184 28.56 18.65 30.65
CA MET A 184 29.51 17.78 31.36
C MET A 184 30.67 18.55 32.01
N HIS A 185 30.97 19.77 31.57
CA HIS A 185 32.01 20.61 32.18
C HIS A 185 31.54 21.37 33.44
N THR A 186 30.24 21.40 33.73
CA THR A 186 29.67 22.14 34.88
C THR A 186 29.36 21.27 36.10
N SER A 187 29.63 19.96 36.07
CA SER A 187 29.36 19.03 37.19
C SER A 187 30.62 18.50 37.88
N ILE A 188 31.79 19.09 37.62
CA ILE A 188 33.05 18.80 38.34
C ILE A 188 33.54 20.12 38.96
N THR A 189 32.95 20.52 40.07
CA THR A 189 33.49 21.49 41.03
C THR A 189 32.71 21.35 42.33
#